data_AF-A0A397ECB7-F1
#
_entry.id   AF-A0A397ECB7-F1
#
_cell.length_a   1.000
_cell.length_b   1.000
_cell.length_c   1.000
_cell.angle_alpha   90.00
_cell.angle_beta   90.00
_cell.angle_gamma   90.00
#
_symmetry.space_group_name_H-M   'P 1'
#
loop_
_entity.id
_entity.type
_entity.pdbx_description
1 polymer ?
#
loop_
_entity_poly.entity_id
_entity_poly.type
_entity_poly.pdbx_seq_one_letter_code
_entity_poly.pdbx_strand_id
1 'polypeptide(L)'
;NKVRQVVLDDVWAGYAVNFWTKYEAYDKSLIYNADETGVYFDMPPGKTLAEVGKSSKVDKKNKHSERISVVLTVRADGVKLPLLFIIKGQPGGLLEKTELPSYDPTHVYAVQANAWMDEPVWNIYLERLFAQHVQDASNLLVDNLECHVSEASYDKTAEAMFSVIEPLPPNSTSRCQPLDVGVMGPFKAMLKTEWFLEDTDSADENMTAEQKRRATISRTIRVWDKISLETIVSSCEKAIPSVIEL
;
A
#
# COMPACT_ATOMS: atom_id res chain seq x y z
N ASN A 1 23.23 4.45 -3.49
CA ASN A 1 23.61 5.82 -3.08
C ASN A 1 22.61 6.35 -2.09
N LYS A 2 22.95 6.42 -0.79
CA LYS A 2 22.10 7.12 0.19
C LYS A 2 22.35 8.62 0.02
N VAL A 3 21.31 9.35 -0.36
CA VAL A 3 21.31 10.82 -0.37
C VAL A 3 21.54 11.30 1.07
N ARG A 4 22.31 12.37 1.26
CA ARG A 4 22.55 12.94 2.61
C ARG A 4 21.24 13.46 3.18
N GLN A 5 21.04 13.29 4.49
CA GLN A 5 19.79 13.69 5.17
C GLN A 5 19.41 15.15 4.86
N VAL A 6 20.38 16.07 4.94
CA VAL A 6 20.19 17.51 4.63
C VAL A 6 19.61 17.73 3.23
N VAL A 7 20.08 16.98 2.23
CA VAL A 7 19.56 17.11 0.86
C VAL A 7 18.12 16.58 0.77
N LEU A 8 17.78 15.55 1.55
CA LEU A 8 16.39 15.07 1.65
C LEU A 8 15.50 16.04 2.42
N ASP A 9 16.03 16.76 3.42
CA ASP A 9 15.31 17.84 4.14
C ASP A 9 14.94 18.97 3.17
N ASP A 10 15.91 19.45 2.39
CA ASP A 10 15.72 20.56 1.44
C ASP A 10 14.74 20.18 0.31
N VAL A 11 14.88 18.97 -0.25
CA VAL A 11 13.96 18.46 -1.28
C VAL A 11 12.54 18.32 -0.75
N TRP A 12 12.39 17.82 0.48
CA TRP A 12 11.10 17.68 1.12
C TRP A 12 10.42 19.03 1.39
N ALA A 13 11.16 19.99 1.97
CA ALA A 13 10.64 21.32 2.22
C ALA A 13 10.25 22.04 0.92
N GLY A 14 11.13 21.99 -0.09
CA GLY A 14 10.85 22.57 -1.40
C GLY A 14 9.64 21.92 -2.10
N TYR A 15 9.49 20.60 -1.99
CA TYR A 15 8.34 19.89 -2.52
C TYR A 15 7.04 20.30 -1.82
N ALA A 16 7.03 20.35 -0.49
CA ALA A 16 5.84 20.75 0.27
C ALA A 16 5.39 22.18 -0.09
N VAL A 17 6.32 23.14 -0.20
CA VAL A 17 6.01 24.50 -0.67
C VAL A 17 5.41 24.49 -2.07
N ASN A 18 6.02 23.77 -3.01
CA ASN A 18 5.54 23.70 -4.39
C ASN A 18 4.15 23.03 -4.48
N PHE A 19 3.95 21.95 -3.73
CA PHE A 19 2.68 21.23 -3.68
C PHE A 19 1.57 22.16 -3.20
N TRP A 20 1.75 22.84 -2.06
CA TRP A 20 0.73 23.73 -1.54
C TRP A 20 0.56 24.99 -2.38
N THR A 21 1.60 25.49 -3.06
CA THR A 21 1.42 26.59 -4.05
C THR A 21 0.43 26.22 -5.16
N LYS A 22 0.36 24.94 -5.56
CA LYS A 22 -0.58 24.45 -6.58
C LYS A 22 -1.95 24.09 -6.01
N TYR A 23 -1.98 23.47 -4.82
CA TYR A 23 -3.15 22.76 -4.29
C TYR A 23 -3.66 23.30 -2.95
N GLU A 24 -3.22 24.48 -2.49
CA GLU A 24 -3.71 25.11 -1.24
C GLU A 24 -5.23 25.29 -1.23
N ALA A 25 -5.84 25.56 -2.39
CA ALA A 25 -7.29 25.70 -2.51
C ALA A 25 -8.05 24.36 -2.60
N TYR A 26 -7.35 23.23 -2.74
CA TYR A 26 -8.00 21.92 -2.81
C TYR A 26 -8.47 21.50 -1.41
N ASP A 27 -9.70 21.00 -1.35
CA ASP A 27 -10.16 20.33 -0.14
C ASP A 27 -9.33 19.06 0.10
N LYS A 28 -9.07 18.71 1.37
CA LYS A 28 -8.29 17.51 1.73
C LYS A 28 -8.93 16.22 1.17
N SER A 29 -10.25 16.22 0.94
CA SER A 29 -10.97 15.11 0.28
C SER A 29 -10.68 14.95 -1.22
N LEU A 30 -9.91 15.85 -1.83
CA LEU A 30 -9.49 15.78 -3.24
C LEU A 30 -8.03 15.37 -3.40
N ILE A 31 -7.32 15.09 -2.31
CA ILE A 31 -5.91 14.72 -2.32
C ILE A 31 -5.80 13.25 -1.92
N TYR A 32 -5.36 12.41 -2.85
CA TYR A 32 -5.23 10.97 -2.70
C TYR A 32 -3.78 10.59 -2.72
N ASN A 33 -3.42 9.56 -1.96
CA ASN A 33 -2.11 8.96 -1.98
C ASN A 33 -2.23 7.45 -2.18
N ALA A 34 -1.49 6.89 -3.13
CA ALA A 34 -1.46 5.47 -3.43
C ALA A 34 -0.04 4.91 -3.44
N ASP A 35 0.14 3.72 -2.86
CA ASP A 35 1.44 3.04 -2.83
C ASP A 35 1.31 1.53 -2.60
N GLU A 36 2.27 0.75 -3.11
CA GLU A 36 2.31 -0.71 -3.03
C GLU A 36 3.10 -1.20 -1.81
N THR A 37 2.60 -2.25 -1.15
CA THR A 37 3.35 -2.96 -0.14
C THR A 37 3.19 -4.47 -0.22
N GLY A 38 4.26 -5.21 0.07
CA GLY A 38 4.22 -6.68 0.15
C GLY A 38 3.67 -7.17 1.48
N VAL A 39 2.71 -8.09 1.43
CA VAL A 39 2.18 -8.84 2.57
C VAL A 39 2.51 -10.32 2.39
N TYR A 40 3.27 -10.88 3.34
CA TYR A 40 3.73 -12.25 3.28
C TYR A 40 2.71 -13.22 3.87
N PHE A 41 2.68 -14.45 3.36
CA PHE A 41 1.83 -15.51 3.93
C PHE A 41 2.23 -15.83 5.37
N ASP A 42 3.54 -15.94 5.61
CA ASP A 42 4.13 -16.13 6.93
C ASP A 42 4.77 -14.83 7.41
N MET A 43 4.37 -14.35 8.57
CA MET A 43 4.89 -13.12 9.17
C MET A 43 5.44 -13.34 10.59
N PRO A 44 6.36 -14.29 10.81
CA PRO A 44 6.86 -14.61 12.15
C PRO A 44 7.54 -13.43 12.81
N PRO A 45 7.44 -13.30 14.15
CA PRO A 45 8.11 -12.24 14.88
C PRO A 45 9.63 -12.35 14.74
N GLY A 46 10.29 -11.19 14.61
CA GLY A 46 11.75 -11.13 14.45
C GLY A 46 12.53 -11.45 15.73
N LYS A 47 11.84 -11.62 16.87
CA LYS A 47 12.41 -11.98 18.16
C LYS A 47 11.54 -13.07 18.80
N THR A 48 12.17 -14.11 19.32
CA THR A 48 11.52 -15.18 20.09
C THR A 48 12.07 -15.14 21.50
N LEU A 49 11.20 -15.32 22.50
CA LEU A 49 11.63 -15.50 23.89
C LEU A 49 12.02 -16.97 24.09
N ALA A 50 13.20 -17.20 24.67
CA ALA A 50 13.64 -18.52 25.10
C ALA A 50 13.77 -18.53 26.61
N GLU A 51 13.34 -19.62 27.24
CA GLU A 51 13.51 -19.84 28.67
C GLU A 51 15.01 -19.87 29.02
N VAL A 52 15.39 -19.25 30.15
CA VAL A 52 16.78 -19.16 30.58
C VAL A 52 17.38 -20.57 30.71
N GLY A 53 18.45 -20.84 29.95
CA GLY A 53 19.11 -22.15 29.92
C GLY A 53 18.65 -23.11 28.81
N LYS A 54 17.62 -22.75 28.02
CA LYS A 54 17.18 -23.52 26.84
C LYS A 54 17.69 -22.90 25.53
N SER A 55 17.75 -23.74 24.49
CA SER A 55 18.19 -23.30 23.16
C SER A 55 17.22 -22.26 22.59
N SER A 56 17.77 -21.17 22.04
CA SER A 56 17.03 -20.15 21.28
C SER A 56 16.92 -20.48 19.78
N LYS A 57 17.24 -21.72 19.38
CA LYS A 57 17.13 -22.14 17.99
C LYS A 57 15.66 -22.16 17.55
N VAL A 58 15.37 -21.39 16.53
CA VAL A 58 14.11 -21.43 15.80
C VAL A 58 14.26 -22.49 14.71
N ASP A 59 13.47 -23.57 14.79
CA ASP A 59 13.59 -24.75 13.91
C ASP A 59 13.20 -24.47 12.45
N LYS A 60 12.37 -23.46 12.19
CA LYS A 60 11.91 -23.11 10.83
C LYS A 60 12.13 -21.62 10.55
N LYS A 61 13.28 -21.28 9.97
CA LYS A 61 13.43 -20.02 9.21
C LYS A 61 12.96 -20.28 7.79
N ASN A 62 11.65 -20.11 7.51
CA ASN A 62 11.19 -19.98 6.13
C ASN A 62 11.74 -18.67 5.57
N LYS A 63 12.92 -18.75 4.93
CA LYS A 63 13.63 -17.59 4.35
C LYS A 63 12.89 -16.96 3.17
N HIS A 64 11.89 -17.63 2.61
CA HIS A 64 11.17 -17.22 1.41
C HIS A 64 9.68 -17.55 1.54
N SER A 65 8.97 -16.87 2.43
CA SER A 65 7.51 -16.90 2.37
C SER A 65 7.04 -16.18 1.10
N GLU A 66 6.06 -16.75 0.41
CA GLU A 66 5.43 -16.08 -0.72
C GLU A 66 4.64 -14.85 -0.23
N ARG A 67 4.43 -13.89 -1.13
CA ARG A 67 3.73 -12.63 -0.82
C ARG A 67 2.60 -12.37 -1.80
N ILE A 68 1.60 -11.65 -1.32
CA ILE A 68 0.68 -10.87 -2.14
C ILE A 68 1.13 -9.42 -2.04
N SER A 69 1.04 -8.68 -3.14
CA SER A 69 1.26 -7.24 -3.10
C SER A 69 -0.06 -6.53 -2.98
N VAL A 70 -0.10 -5.46 -2.21
CA VAL A 70 -1.32 -4.74 -1.89
C VAL A 70 -1.08 -3.27 -2.12
N VAL A 71 -1.89 -2.66 -2.97
CA VAL A 71 -1.91 -1.21 -3.15
C VAL A 71 -2.88 -0.64 -2.11
N LEU A 72 -2.36 0.27 -1.29
CA LEU A 72 -3.12 1.03 -0.33
C LEU A 72 -3.43 2.38 -0.95
N THR A 73 -4.65 2.88 -0.79
CA THR A 73 -5.00 4.25 -1.18
C THR A 73 -5.72 4.94 -0.05
N VAL A 74 -5.24 6.14 0.29
CA VAL A 74 -5.80 7.01 1.31
C VAL A 74 -6.06 8.38 0.76
N ARG A 75 -6.94 9.11 1.42
CA ARG A 75 -7.27 10.50 1.12
C ARG A 75 -6.83 11.38 2.28
N ALA A 76 -6.44 12.62 2.01
CA ALA A 76 -5.80 13.47 3.01
C ALA A 76 -6.74 13.89 4.17
N ASP A 77 -8.06 13.67 4.01
CA ASP A 77 -9.06 13.81 5.07
C ASP A 77 -9.22 12.57 5.96
N GLY A 78 -8.42 11.53 5.72
CA GLY A 78 -8.39 10.30 6.52
C GLY A 78 -9.22 9.15 5.96
N VAL A 79 -9.92 9.34 4.83
CA VAL A 79 -10.69 8.27 4.21
C VAL A 79 -9.76 7.25 3.55
N LYS A 80 -10.07 5.97 3.75
CA LYS A 80 -9.41 4.84 3.09
C LYS A 80 -10.25 4.41 1.89
N LEU A 81 -9.59 4.10 0.79
CA LEU A 81 -10.24 3.44 -0.34
C LEU A 81 -10.13 1.91 -0.17
N PRO A 82 -10.90 1.13 -0.95
CA PRO A 82 -10.66 -0.29 -1.06
C PRO A 82 -9.23 -0.62 -1.46
N LEU A 83 -8.77 -1.80 -1.06
CA LEU A 83 -7.47 -2.34 -1.45
C LEU A 83 -7.49 -2.87 -2.89
N LEU A 84 -6.35 -2.77 -3.58
CA LEU A 84 -6.06 -3.59 -4.74
C LEU A 84 -5.04 -4.66 -4.36
N PHE A 85 -5.42 -5.93 -4.51
CA PHE A 85 -4.52 -7.07 -4.33
C PHE A 85 -3.93 -7.51 -5.67
N ILE A 86 -2.61 -7.59 -5.75
CA ILE A 86 -1.87 -8.15 -6.89
C ILE A 86 -1.39 -9.54 -6.49
N ILE A 87 -2.00 -10.56 -7.09
CA ILE A 87 -1.80 -11.95 -6.74
C ILE A 87 -0.93 -12.63 -7.80
N LYS A 88 0.07 -13.38 -7.33
CA LYS A 88 0.96 -14.11 -8.22
C LYS A 88 0.20 -15.19 -8.98
N GLY A 89 0.20 -15.12 -10.31
CA GLY A 89 -0.45 -16.10 -11.16
C GLY A 89 -0.39 -15.72 -12.63
N GLN A 90 -0.99 -16.55 -13.49
CA GLN A 90 -1.12 -16.24 -14.91
C GLN A 90 -2.35 -15.34 -15.13
N PRO A 91 -2.20 -14.12 -15.70
CA PRO A 91 -3.34 -13.30 -16.12
C PRO A 91 -4.26 -14.08 -17.06
N GLY A 92 -5.58 -14.00 -16.85
CA GLY A 92 -6.60 -14.79 -17.56
C GLY A 92 -6.58 -16.30 -17.24
N GLY A 93 -5.78 -16.73 -16.27
CA GLY A 93 -5.64 -18.12 -15.84
C GLY A 93 -6.77 -18.62 -14.93
N LEU A 94 -6.58 -19.81 -14.37
CA LEU A 94 -7.58 -20.46 -13.51
C LEU A 94 -7.87 -19.64 -12.23
N LEU A 95 -6.82 -19.14 -11.57
CA LEU A 95 -6.95 -18.31 -10.36
C LEU A 95 -7.91 -17.15 -10.57
N GLU A 96 -7.75 -16.40 -11.67
CA GLU A 96 -8.61 -15.28 -12.01
C GLU A 96 -10.06 -15.69 -12.28
N LYS A 97 -10.26 -16.82 -12.96
CA LYS A 97 -11.57 -17.29 -13.42
C LYS A 97 -12.39 -17.99 -12.34
N THR A 98 -11.74 -18.67 -11.39
CA THR A 98 -12.44 -19.53 -10.44
C THR A 98 -12.26 -19.12 -8.98
N GLU A 99 -11.12 -18.53 -8.62
CA GLU A 99 -10.82 -18.19 -7.23
C GLU A 99 -11.24 -16.76 -6.89
N LEU A 100 -10.83 -15.77 -7.71
CA LEU A 100 -11.15 -14.36 -7.44
C LEU A 100 -12.65 -14.04 -7.29
N PRO A 101 -13.59 -14.64 -8.06
CA PRO A 101 -15.01 -14.39 -7.89
C PRO A 101 -15.56 -14.76 -6.50
N SER A 102 -14.81 -15.53 -5.71
CA SER A 102 -15.17 -15.93 -4.35
C SER A 102 -14.55 -15.04 -3.26
N TYR A 103 -13.77 -14.03 -3.63
CA TYR A 103 -13.20 -13.07 -2.69
C TYR A 103 -14.16 -11.90 -2.45
N ASP A 104 -13.85 -11.08 -1.45
CA ASP A 104 -14.70 -9.94 -1.06
C ASP A 104 -14.82 -8.93 -2.21
N PRO A 105 -16.02 -8.72 -2.79
CA PRO A 105 -16.18 -7.90 -3.98
C PRO A 105 -16.02 -6.39 -3.72
N THR A 106 -15.88 -5.96 -2.45
CA THR A 106 -15.59 -4.55 -2.11
C THR A 106 -14.18 -4.14 -2.52
N HIS A 107 -13.26 -5.10 -2.66
CA HIS A 107 -11.87 -4.88 -3.04
C HIS A 107 -11.61 -5.26 -4.50
N VAL A 108 -10.50 -4.74 -5.04
CA VAL A 108 -10.07 -5.04 -6.40
C VAL A 108 -8.96 -6.08 -6.37
N TYR A 109 -8.96 -6.97 -7.36
CA TYR A 109 -7.98 -8.04 -7.50
C TYR A 109 -7.44 -8.05 -8.92
N ALA A 110 -6.12 -8.16 -9.03
CA ALA A 110 -5.39 -8.36 -10.28
C ALA A 110 -4.49 -9.59 -10.15
N VAL A 111 -4.35 -10.34 -11.25
CA VAL A 111 -3.41 -11.46 -11.34
C VAL A 111 -2.22 -11.01 -12.18
N GLN A 112 -1.02 -11.23 -11.67
CA GLN A 112 0.23 -10.83 -12.34
C GLN A 112 1.31 -11.89 -12.10
N ALA A 113 2.15 -12.17 -13.10
CA ALA A 113 3.07 -13.31 -13.08
C ALA A 113 4.05 -13.34 -11.89
N ASN A 114 4.44 -12.17 -11.39
CA ASN A 114 5.40 -11.96 -10.30
C ASN A 114 4.81 -11.23 -9.09
N ALA A 115 3.49 -10.92 -9.12
CA ALA A 115 2.81 -10.07 -8.15
C ALA A 115 3.44 -8.68 -7.99
N TRP A 116 3.86 -8.04 -9.08
CA TRP A 116 4.40 -6.66 -9.06
C TRP A 116 3.45 -5.71 -9.77
N MET A 117 3.55 -4.43 -9.43
CA MET A 117 2.94 -3.37 -10.21
C MET A 117 3.59 -3.28 -11.61
N ASP A 118 2.74 -3.23 -12.63
CA ASP A 118 3.08 -2.94 -14.02
C ASP A 118 1.93 -2.12 -14.66
N GLU A 119 2.09 -1.74 -15.93
CA GLU A 119 1.11 -0.90 -16.62
C GLU A 119 -0.30 -1.52 -16.70
N PRO A 120 -0.49 -2.82 -17.06
CA PRO A 120 -1.81 -3.45 -17.00
C PRO A 120 -2.45 -3.41 -15.61
N VAL A 121 -1.69 -3.68 -14.55
CA VAL A 121 -2.23 -3.64 -13.18
C VAL A 121 -2.54 -2.20 -12.75
N TRP A 122 -1.73 -1.23 -13.15
CA TRP A 122 -1.99 0.18 -12.88
C TRP A 122 -3.24 0.68 -13.59
N ASN A 123 -3.50 0.24 -14.83
CA ASN A 123 -4.74 0.55 -15.53
C ASN A 123 -5.97 -0.04 -14.82
N ILE A 124 -5.85 -1.27 -14.30
CA ILE A 124 -6.89 -1.87 -13.43
C ILE A 124 -7.13 -0.99 -12.19
N TYR A 125 -6.07 -0.50 -11.55
CA TYR A 125 -6.18 0.41 -10.41
C TYR A 125 -6.93 1.70 -10.79
N LEU A 126 -6.51 2.38 -11.86
CA LEU A 126 -7.11 3.65 -12.27
C LEU A 126 -8.60 3.49 -12.63
N GLU A 127 -8.96 2.46 -13.40
CA GLU A 127 -10.33 2.26 -13.89
C GLU A 127 -11.28 1.72 -12.84
N ARG A 128 -10.85 0.69 -12.10
CA ARG A 128 -11.74 -0.10 -11.23
C ARG A 128 -11.71 0.33 -9.78
N LEU A 129 -10.70 1.11 -9.38
CA LEU A 129 -10.55 1.58 -8.02
C LEU A 129 -10.60 3.11 -7.97
N PHE A 130 -9.63 3.81 -8.56
CA PHE A 130 -9.52 5.26 -8.42
C PHE A 130 -10.73 5.99 -9.04
N ALA A 131 -11.06 5.71 -10.30
CA ALA A 131 -12.19 6.34 -10.99
C ALA A 131 -13.57 6.07 -10.36
N GLN A 132 -13.69 5.00 -9.57
CA GLN A 132 -14.95 4.66 -8.88
C GLN A 132 -15.14 5.42 -7.56
N HIS A 133 -14.08 6.02 -7.01
CA HIS A 133 -14.07 6.64 -5.68
C HIS A 133 -13.71 8.13 -5.70
N VAL A 134 -13.25 8.65 -6.83
CA VAL A 134 -13.01 10.08 -7.01
C VAL A 134 -14.33 10.84 -7.12
N GLN A 135 -14.40 12.02 -6.48
CA GLN A 135 -15.63 12.81 -6.37
C GLN A 135 -15.60 14.08 -7.24
N ASP A 136 -14.41 14.60 -7.53
CA ASP A 136 -14.17 15.82 -8.34
C ASP A 136 -12.72 15.80 -8.85
N ALA A 137 -12.28 16.86 -9.54
CA ALA A 137 -10.91 17.06 -9.98
C ALA A 137 -9.92 16.89 -8.80
N SER A 138 -9.26 15.74 -8.77
CA SER A 138 -8.46 15.30 -7.63
C SER A 138 -6.99 15.14 -7.99
N ASN A 139 -6.15 15.18 -6.98
CA ASN A 139 -4.73 14.91 -7.09
C ASN A 139 -4.44 13.49 -6.60
N LEU A 140 -3.80 12.69 -7.43
CA LEU A 140 -3.28 11.36 -7.08
C LEU A 140 -1.75 11.41 -6.91
N LEU A 141 -1.32 11.42 -5.64
CA LEU A 141 0.07 11.34 -5.22
C LEU A 141 0.60 9.92 -5.33
N VAL A 142 1.67 9.73 -6.12
CA VAL A 142 2.33 8.43 -6.36
C VAL A 142 3.85 8.60 -6.44
N ASP A 143 4.57 7.50 -6.28
CA ASP A 143 6.02 7.50 -6.55
C ASP A 143 6.32 7.59 -8.06
N ASN A 144 7.61 7.55 -8.43
CA ASN A 144 8.04 7.69 -9.83
C ASN A 144 8.22 6.33 -10.54
N LEU A 145 7.49 5.29 -10.12
CA LEU A 145 7.50 4.05 -10.88
C LEU A 145 7.03 4.33 -12.32
N GLU A 146 7.72 3.79 -13.32
CA GLU A 146 7.50 4.12 -14.73
C GLU A 146 6.03 3.99 -15.16
N CYS A 147 5.34 2.93 -14.72
CA CYS A 147 3.93 2.77 -15.04
C CYS A 147 3.01 3.75 -14.32
N HIS A 148 3.40 4.33 -13.19
CA HIS A 148 2.59 5.36 -12.50
C HIS A 148 2.62 6.70 -13.24
N VAL A 149 3.71 7.02 -13.93
CA VAL A 149 3.98 8.34 -14.52
C VAL A 149 4.17 8.30 -16.04
N SER A 150 3.68 7.26 -16.71
CA SER A 150 3.64 7.20 -18.17
C SER A 150 2.59 8.15 -18.75
N GLU A 151 2.74 8.54 -20.01
CA GLU A 151 1.74 9.38 -20.71
C GLU A 151 0.34 8.75 -20.65
N ALA A 152 0.25 7.44 -20.87
CA ALA A 152 -1.00 6.68 -20.75
C ALA A 152 -1.63 6.79 -19.34
N SER A 153 -0.82 6.81 -18.28
CA SER A 153 -1.31 6.98 -16.91
C SER A 153 -1.85 8.37 -16.64
N TYR A 154 -1.20 9.41 -17.18
CA TYR A 154 -1.71 10.78 -17.12
C TYR A 154 -3.04 10.91 -17.86
N ASP A 155 -3.11 10.42 -19.10
CA ASP A 155 -4.33 10.44 -19.91
C ASP A 155 -5.47 9.72 -19.19
N LYS A 156 -5.18 8.53 -18.65
CA LYS A 156 -6.17 7.71 -17.96
C LYS A 156 -6.66 8.32 -16.66
N THR A 157 -5.78 9.00 -15.92
CA THR A 157 -6.17 9.72 -14.70
C THR A 157 -7.04 10.93 -15.03
N ALA A 158 -6.75 11.63 -16.14
CA ALA A 158 -7.56 12.76 -16.58
C ALA A 158 -9.00 12.35 -17.00
N GLU A 159 -9.19 11.13 -17.51
CA GLU A 159 -10.54 10.57 -17.74
C GLU A 159 -11.37 10.46 -16.44
N ALA A 160 -10.70 10.33 -15.29
CA ALA A 160 -11.34 10.25 -13.98
C ALA A 160 -11.57 11.66 -13.40
N MET A 161 -12.66 12.32 -13.81
CA MET A 161 -13.08 13.63 -13.30
C MET A 161 -12.04 14.75 -13.49
N PHE A 162 -11.24 14.72 -14.57
CA PHE A 162 -10.14 15.68 -14.78
C PHE A 162 -9.08 15.68 -13.67
N SER A 163 -8.90 14.53 -13.02
CA SER A 163 -7.88 14.34 -12.00
C SER A 163 -6.47 14.35 -12.60
N VAL A 164 -5.48 14.62 -11.75
CA VAL A 164 -4.07 14.69 -12.13
C VAL A 164 -3.23 13.76 -11.28
N ILE A 165 -2.17 13.21 -11.87
CA ILE A 165 -1.09 12.56 -11.14
C ILE A 165 -0.12 13.65 -10.65
N GLU A 166 0.22 13.64 -9.36
CA GLU A 166 1.32 14.43 -8.82
C GLU A 166 2.43 13.48 -8.34
N PRO A 167 3.50 13.31 -9.12
CA PRO A 167 4.59 12.44 -8.73
C PRO A 167 5.37 13.06 -7.57
N LEU A 168 5.79 12.22 -6.63
CA LEU A 168 6.70 12.62 -5.57
C LEU A 168 8.09 12.99 -6.13
N PRO A 169 8.93 13.71 -5.39
CA PRO A 169 10.34 13.86 -5.77
C PRO A 169 11.05 12.50 -5.80
N PRO A 170 11.96 12.25 -6.77
CA PRO A 170 12.70 11.00 -6.83
C PRO A 170 13.48 10.71 -5.54
N ASN A 171 13.47 9.43 -5.10
CA ASN A 171 14.15 8.96 -3.88
C ASN A 171 13.70 9.64 -2.57
N SER A 172 12.52 10.26 -2.54
CA SER A 172 12.00 10.95 -1.36
C SER A 172 10.85 10.23 -0.66
N THR A 173 10.45 9.06 -1.17
CA THR A 173 9.32 8.25 -0.71
C THR A 173 9.27 8.08 0.81
N SER A 174 10.40 7.77 1.47
CA SER A 174 10.47 7.63 2.93
C SER A 174 10.12 8.89 3.75
N ARG A 175 9.90 10.02 3.09
CA ARG A 175 9.65 11.33 3.71
C ARG A 175 8.48 12.08 3.11
N CYS A 176 8.29 12.00 1.80
CA CYS A 176 7.23 12.71 1.08
C CYS A 176 6.00 11.84 0.82
N GLN A 177 6.07 10.51 1.00
CA GLN A 177 4.94 9.61 0.75
C GLN A 177 4.12 9.40 2.04
N PRO A 178 2.87 9.89 2.12
CA PRO A 178 2.03 9.68 3.29
C PRO A 178 1.91 8.21 3.70
N LEU A 179 1.74 7.28 2.77
CA LEU A 179 1.64 5.86 3.12
C LEU A 179 2.90 5.33 3.82
N ASP A 180 4.11 5.66 3.35
CA ASP A 180 5.35 5.22 4.00
C ASP A 180 5.64 5.92 5.33
N VAL A 181 5.35 7.22 5.41
CA VAL A 181 5.72 8.06 6.56
C VAL A 181 5.04 7.62 7.85
N GLY A 182 3.79 7.16 7.77
CA GLY A 182 2.99 6.93 8.97
C GLY A 182 1.96 5.80 8.91
N VAL A 183 1.63 5.25 7.74
CA VAL A 183 0.58 4.22 7.62
C VAL A 183 1.18 2.81 7.52
N MET A 184 2.15 2.60 6.63
CA MET A 184 2.69 1.28 6.33
C MET A 184 3.43 0.64 7.51
N GLY A 185 4.07 1.43 8.37
CA GLY A 185 4.73 0.95 9.58
C GLY A 185 3.75 0.27 10.55
N PRO A 186 2.74 1.00 11.06
CA PRO A 186 1.66 0.43 11.88
C PRO A 186 0.92 -0.72 11.20
N PHE A 187 0.58 -0.58 9.91
CA PHE A 187 -0.09 -1.61 9.13
C PHE A 187 0.68 -2.94 9.14
N LYS A 188 1.99 -2.92 8.84
CA LYS A 188 2.85 -4.12 8.87
C LYS A 188 3.04 -4.69 10.28
N ALA A 189 3.01 -3.86 11.31
CA ALA A 189 3.08 -4.33 12.69
C ALA A 189 1.80 -5.09 13.07
N MET A 190 0.64 -4.55 12.72
CA MET A 190 -0.66 -5.18 13.00
C MET A 190 -0.86 -6.47 12.19
N LEU A 191 -0.44 -6.52 10.93
CA LEU A 191 -0.44 -7.76 10.14
C LEU A 191 0.32 -8.90 10.81
N LYS A 192 1.49 -8.60 11.41
CA LYS A 192 2.27 -9.59 12.17
C LYS A 192 1.55 -10.05 13.42
N THR A 193 0.93 -9.12 14.15
CA THR A 193 0.15 -9.44 15.35
C THR A 193 -1.04 -10.34 15.01
N GLU A 194 -1.83 -10.01 13.99
CA GLU A 194 -2.97 -10.84 13.58
C GLU A 194 -2.53 -12.22 13.07
N TRP A 195 -1.46 -12.30 12.28
CA TRP A 195 -0.91 -13.59 11.82
C TRP A 195 -0.52 -14.47 13.00
N PHE A 196 0.14 -13.90 14.02
CA PHE A 196 0.54 -14.64 15.21
C PHE A 196 -0.66 -15.18 16.00
N LEU A 197 -1.75 -14.42 16.10
CA LEU A 197 -2.98 -14.85 16.78
C LEU A 197 -3.73 -15.94 16.01
N GLU A 198 -3.72 -15.89 14.68
CA GLU A 198 -4.33 -16.94 13.84
C GLU A 198 -3.55 -18.27 13.94
N ASP A 199 -2.22 -18.21 13.97
CA ASP A 199 -1.36 -19.39 14.05
C ASP A 199 -1.48 -20.12 15.40
N THR A 200 -1.75 -19.38 16.50
CA THR A 200 -2.04 -20.01 17.81
C THR A 200 -3.34 -20.81 17.83
N ASP A 201 -4.29 -20.51 16.94
CA ASP A 201 -5.62 -21.13 16.88
C ASP A 201 -5.74 -22.24 15.83
N SER A 202 -4.82 -22.32 14.85
CA SER A 202 -5.03 -23.13 13.64
C SER A 202 -3.73 -23.69 13.02
N ALA A 203 -2.88 -24.29 13.84
CA ALA A 203 -1.63 -24.93 13.41
C ALA A 203 -1.87 -26.20 12.55
N ASP A 204 -2.31 -26.03 11.30
CA ASP A 204 -2.27 -27.06 10.27
C ASP A 204 -1.22 -26.71 9.22
N GLU A 205 -0.08 -27.40 9.27
CA GLU A 205 1.03 -27.21 8.32
C GLU A 205 0.64 -27.54 6.85
N ASN A 206 -0.59 -28.03 6.60
CA ASN A 206 -1.08 -28.51 5.30
C ASN A 206 -1.99 -27.54 4.53
N MET A 207 -2.08 -26.25 4.88
CA MET A 207 -2.91 -25.30 4.13
C MET A 207 -2.54 -25.27 2.64
N THR A 208 -3.55 -25.36 1.77
CA THR A 208 -3.39 -25.20 0.32
C THR A 208 -3.00 -23.76 -0.04
N ALA A 209 -2.46 -23.54 -1.24
CA ALA A 209 -2.08 -22.20 -1.70
C ALA A 209 -3.28 -21.23 -1.74
N GLU A 210 -4.46 -21.70 -2.12
CA GLU A 210 -5.71 -20.91 -2.09
C GLU A 210 -6.08 -20.52 -0.65
N GLN A 211 -6.03 -21.48 0.28
CA GLN A 211 -6.34 -21.20 1.68
C GLN A 211 -5.39 -20.16 2.28
N LYS A 212 -4.08 -20.24 1.96
CA LYS A 212 -3.08 -19.25 2.38
C LYS A 212 -3.38 -17.87 1.82
N ARG A 213 -3.68 -17.75 0.52
CA ARG A 213 -4.08 -16.48 -0.10
C ARG A 213 -5.32 -15.90 0.57
N ARG A 214 -6.37 -16.70 0.75
CA ARG A 214 -7.63 -16.27 1.37
C ARG A 214 -7.42 -15.79 2.81
N ALA A 215 -6.63 -16.51 3.60
CA ALA A 215 -6.29 -16.12 4.96
C ALA A 215 -5.53 -14.77 4.97
N THR A 216 -4.51 -14.64 4.13
CA THR A 216 -3.73 -13.39 4.02
C THR A 216 -4.58 -12.21 3.56
N ILE A 217 -5.44 -12.39 2.55
CA ILE A 217 -6.35 -11.33 2.07
C ILE A 217 -7.30 -10.92 3.20
N SER A 218 -7.96 -11.88 3.84
CA SER A 218 -8.91 -11.60 4.93
C SER A 218 -8.25 -10.87 6.10
N ARG A 219 -7.03 -11.28 6.47
CA ARG A 219 -6.22 -10.60 7.49
C ARG A 219 -5.87 -9.17 7.09
N THR A 220 -5.48 -8.98 5.83
CA THR A 220 -5.12 -7.66 5.30
C THR A 220 -6.28 -6.70 5.36
N ILE A 221 -7.48 -7.14 4.97
CA ILE A 221 -8.73 -6.36 5.05
C ILE A 221 -9.01 -5.98 6.52
N ARG A 222 -9.01 -6.96 7.44
CA ARG A 222 -9.22 -6.70 8.87
C ARG A 222 -8.24 -5.69 9.44
N VAL A 223 -6.96 -5.75 9.06
CA VAL A 223 -5.95 -4.80 9.54
C VAL A 223 -6.16 -3.43 8.91
N TRP A 224 -6.50 -3.37 7.63
CA TRP A 224 -6.80 -2.12 6.94
C TRP A 224 -7.96 -1.37 7.59
N ASP A 225 -9.02 -2.10 7.98
CA ASP A 225 -10.16 -1.53 8.69
C ASP A 225 -9.79 -0.89 10.02
N LYS A 226 -8.79 -1.44 10.72
CA LYS A 226 -8.31 -0.94 12.01
C LYS A 226 -7.39 0.28 11.93
N ILE A 227 -6.84 0.62 10.74
CA ILE A 227 -6.05 1.86 10.59
C ILE A 227 -6.98 3.06 10.78
N SER A 228 -6.66 3.94 11.73
CA SER A 228 -7.53 5.07 12.07
C SER A 228 -7.39 6.23 11.08
N LEU A 229 -8.43 7.05 10.96
CA LEU A 229 -8.39 8.25 10.12
C LEU A 229 -7.34 9.24 10.62
N GLU A 230 -7.13 9.34 11.94
CA GLU A 230 -6.14 10.24 12.55
C GLU A 230 -4.71 9.81 12.18
N THR A 231 -4.47 8.51 12.06
CA THR A 231 -3.18 7.98 11.59
C THR A 231 -2.90 8.46 10.18
N ILE A 232 -3.91 8.44 9.30
CA ILE A 232 -3.81 8.86 7.91
C ILE A 232 -3.60 10.36 7.81
N VAL A 233 -4.46 11.16 8.45
CA VAL A 233 -4.37 12.63 8.45
C VAL A 233 -3.00 13.08 8.97
N SER A 234 -2.56 12.53 10.11
CA SER A 234 -1.24 12.84 10.66
C SER A 234 -0.11 12.46 9.70
N SER A 235 -0.27 11.37 8.94
CA SER A 235 0.72 10.94 7.97
C SER A 235 0.82 11.90 6.78
N CYS A 236 -0.31 12.34 6.25
CA CYS A 236 -0.37 13.35 5.18
C CYS A 236 0.27 14.67 5.62
N GLU A 237 -0.05 15.15 6.83
CA GLU A 237 0.50 16.40 7.39
C GLU A 237 2.01 16.31 7.66
N LYS A 238 2.51 15.14 8.07
CA LYS A 238 3.95 14.90 8.23
C LYS A 238 4.67 14.82 6.89
N ALA A 239 4.06 14.16 5.91
CA ALA A 239 4.69 13.93 4.61
C ALA A 239 4.74 15.21 3.76
N ILE A 240 3.69 16.03 3.81
CA ILE A 240 3.55 17.26 3.02
C ILE A 240 3.00 18.38 3.91
N PRO A 241 3.82 18.96 4.80
CA PRO A 241 3.37 19.98 5.74
C PRO A 241 2.94 21.26 5.02
N SER A 242 1.81 21.85 5.43
CA SER A 242 1.33 23.15 4.92
C SER A 242 2.02 24.34 5.58
N VAL A 243 2.63 24.14 6.76
CA VAL A 243 3.46 25.12 7.46
C VAL A 243 4.79 24.46 7.74
N ILE A 244 5.86 25.05 7.23
CA ILE A 244 7.23 24.61 7.49
C ILE A 244 7.79 25.54 8.55
N GLU A 245 7.89 25.06 9.79
CA GLU A 245 8.69 25.74 10.80
C GLU A 245 10.17 25.55 10.44
N LEU A 246 10.82 26.66 10.04
CA LEU A 246 12.25 26.73 9.75
C LEU A 246 13.07 26.82 11.03
#